data_AF-A0A844DKI1-F1
#
_entry.id   AF-A0A844DKI1-F1
#
_cell.length_a   1.000
_cell.length_b   1.000
_cell.length_c   1.000
_cell.angle_alpha   90.00
_cell.angle_beta   90.00
_cell.angle_gamma   90.00
#
_symmetry.space_group_name_H-M   'P 1'
#
loop_
_entity.id
_entity.type
_entity.pdbx_description
1 polymer ?
#
loop_
_entity_poly.entity_id
_entity_poly.type
_entity_poly.pdbx_seq_one_letter_code
_entity_poly.pdbx_strand_id
1 'polypeptide(L)'
;MMQEFVDQINKSARSATEDMHTALPGEIKSYDPDKGVATVLPKAKFTKPDGSMMDFPEISGVPVMFPQSKNVTIAWPIKKGDGCLLVFSEQALDYWMYGKETDTKLRFDLTNAIAIPNLTSGGNSTMKLACDEDAVAIAAGDTKAKITPKTAELTLGSAKVKVEPSLVQVTVGGTVLAISPDGVDITGKLTVKGGITARDDVKASNGSISLANHVHRGDSGGMTGKPQ
;
A
#
# COMPACT_ATOMS: atom_id res chain seq x y z
N MET A 1 41.78 -28.76 34.60
CA MET A 1 40.56 -28.87 35.42
C MET A 1 39.66 -27.64 35.39
N MET A 2 39.99 -26.51 36.04
CA MET A 2 39.06 -25.34 36.04
C MET A 2 38.91 -24.69 34.66
N GLN A 3 40.00 -24.61 33.88
CA GLN A 3 39.97 -24.08 32.52
C GLN A 3 39.14 -24.95 31.57
N GLU A 4 39.33 -26.27 31.60
CA GLU A 4 38.57 -27.22 30.77
C GLU A 4 37.06 -27.24 31.10
N PHE A 5 36.70 -27.08 32.38
CA PHE A 5 35.31 -26.98 32.80
C PHE A 5 34.66 -25.69 32.25
N VAL A 6 35.35 -24.55 32.36
CA VAL A 6 34.89 -23.28 31.80
C VAL A 6 34.75 -23.37 30.28
N ASP A 7 35.71 -24.01 29.60
CA ASP A 7 35.64 -24.21 28.15
C ASP A 7 34.45 -25.09 27.74
N GLN A 8 34.14 -26.14 28.49
CA GLN A 8 32.98 -26.99 28.23
C GLN A 8 31.64 -26.30 28.50
N ILE A 9 31.55 -25.47 29.53
CA ILE A 9 30.37 -24.62 29.77
C ILE A 9 30.16 -23.68 28.57
N ASN A 10 31.23 -23.00 28.13
CA ASN A 10 31.15 -22.08 27.00
C ASN A 10 30.73 -22.78 25.70
N LYS A 11 31.27 -23.97 25.43
CA LYS A 11 30.88 -24.78 24.26
C LYS A 11 29.42 -25.23 24.33
N SER A 12 28.97 -25.70 25.49
CA SER A 12 27.59 -26.15 25.69
C SER A 12 26.60 -25.00 25.52
N ALA A 13 26.92 -23.83 26.10
CA ALA A 13 26.10 -22.63 25.97
C ALA A 13 26.01 -22.16 24.50
N ARG A 14 27.13 -22.16 23.77
CA ARG A 14 27.14 -21.80 22.34
C ARG A 14 26.36 -22.78 21.49
N SER A 15 26.56 -24.08 21.69
CA SER A 15 25.87 -25.13 20.93
C SER A 15 24.35 -25.01 21.12
N ALA A 16 23.89 -24.78 22.35
CA ALA A 16 22.47 -24.57 22.63
C ALA A 16 21.88 -23.37 21.89
N THR A 17 22.67 -22.31 21.65
CA THR A 17 22.22 -21.13 20.90
C THR A 17 22.36 -21.28 19.38
N GLU A 18 23.29 -22.11 18.90
CA GLU A 18 23.50 -22.36 17.47
C GLU A 18 22.33 -23.13 16.83
N ASP A 19 21.67 -23.99 17.61
CA ASP A 19 20.49 -24.76 17.16
C ASP A 19 19.17 -23.97 17.25
N MET A 20 19.19 -22.73 17.75
CA MET A 20 17.99 -21.90 17.90
C MET A 20 17.76 -21.00 16.68
N HIS A 21 16.80 -21.33 15.83
CA HIS A 21 16.37 -20.39 14.79
C HIS A 21 15.54 -19.25 15.39
N THR A 22 15.90 -18.01 15.06
CA THR A 22 15.23 -16.82 15.58
C THR A 22 14.53 -16.07 14.46
N ALA A 23 15.28 -15.58 13.49
CA ALA A 23 14.75 -14.99 12.29
C ALA A 23 15.73 -15.08 11.11
N LEU A 24 15.20 -15.20 9.89
CA LEU A 24 15.98 -15.21 8.65
C LEU A 24 15.25 -14.43 7.55
N PRO A 25 15.96 -13.74 6.64
CA PRO A 25 15.33 -13.27 5.41
C PRO A 25 14.90 -14.46 4.54
N GLY A 26 13.80 -14.31 3.81
CA GLY A 26 13.24 -15.33 2.94
C GLY A 26 12.65 -14.77 1.65
N GLU A 27 12.40 -15.66 0.70
CA GLU A 27 11.74 -15.37 -0.58
C GLU A 27 10.46 -16.19 -0.67
N ILE A 28 9.34 -15.55 -1.01
CA ILE A 28 8.07 -16.23 -1.25
C ILE A 28 8.17 -17.05 -2.55
N LYS A 29 7.81 -18.33 -2.49
CA LYS A 29 7.72 -19.23 -3.65
C LYS A 29 6.28 -19.34 -4.16
N SER A 30 5.31 -19.35 -3.25
CA SER A 30 3.87 -19.30 -3.53
C SER A 30 3.09 -18.78 -2.32
N TYR A 31 1.86 -18.31 -2.55
CA TYR A 31 0.94 -17.84 -1.50
C TYR A 31 -0.50 -18.29 -1.82
N ASP A 32 -1.20 -18.82 -0.83
CA ASP A 32 -2.61 -19.22 -0.88
C ASP A 32 -3.45 -18.21 -0.07
N PRO A 33 -4.16 -17.27 -0.72
CA PRO A 33 -4.92 -16.23 -0.03
C PRO A 33 -6.14 -16.76 0.72
N ASP A 34 -6.68 -17.93 0.34
CA ASP A 34 -7.85 -18.51 1.00
C ASP A 34 -7.46 -19.11 2.37
N LYS A 35 -6.19 -19.51 2.52
CA LYS A 35 -5.64 -20.08 3.76
C LYS A 35 -4.72 -19.14 4.52
N GLY A 36 -4.25 -18.06 3.89
CA GLY A 36 -3.30 -17.12 4.51
C GLY A 36 -1.91 -17.73 4.75
N VAL A 37 -1.51 -18.73 3.94
CA VAL A 37 -0.22 -19.43 4.08
C VAL A 37 0.62 -19.34 2.81
N ALA A 38 1.94 -19.38 2.98
CA ALA A 38 2.92 -19.34 1.91
C ALA A 38 3.84 -20.58 1.92
N THR A 39 4.44 -20.85 0.77
CA THR A 39 5.70 -21.59 0.69
C THR A 39 6.83 -20.57 0.57
N VAL A 40 7.83 -20.67 1.44
CA VAL A 40 8.93 -19.71 1.55
C VAL A 40 10.28 -20.41 1.52
N LEU A 41 11.27 -19.77 0.91
CA LEU A 41 12.66 -20.23 0.89
C LEU A 41 13.51 -19.29 1.75
N PRO A 42 14.07 -19.73 2.88
CA PRO A 42 15.02 -18.91 3.63
C PRO A 42 16.25 -18.60 2.76
N LYS A 43 16.62 -17.32 2.68
CA LYS A 43 17.75 -16.82 1.88
C LYS A 43 18.99 -16.70 2.77
N ALA A 44 19.41 -17.82 3.32
CA ALA A 44 20.60 -17.97 4.14
C ALA A 44 21.29 -19.29 3.83
N LYS A 45 22.47 -19.50 4.42
CA LYS A 45 23.19 -20.77 4.37
C LYS A 45 23.59 -21.19 5.77
N PHE A 46 23.60 -22.48 6.03
CA PHE A 46 24.13 -23.04 7.27
C PHE A 46 25.38 -23.88 6.99
N THR A 47 26.29 -23.88 7.95
CA THR A 47 27.54 -24.65 7.89
C THR A 47 27.28 -26.03 8.45
N LYS A 48 27.61 -27.07 7.69
CA LYS A 48 27.58 -28.45 8.19
C LYS A 48 28.75 -28.72 9.13
N PRO A 49 28.72 -29.82 9.90
CA PRO A 49 29.86 -30.26 10.70
C PRO A 49 31.17 -30.46 9.91
N ASP A 50 31.07 -30.74 8.60
CA ASP A 50 32.21 -30.88 7.68
C ASP A 50 32.77 -29.55 7.16
N GLY A 51 32.20 -28.41 7.57
CA GLY A 51 32.59 -27.06 7.14
C GLY A 51 31.99 -26.61 5.80
N SER A 52 31.24 -27.47 5.10
CA SER A 52 30.56 -27.09 3.86
C SER A 52 29.28 -26.28 4.13
N MET A 53 28.96 -25.36 3.22
CA MET A 53 27.74 -24.54 3.31
C MET A 53 26.60 -25.21 2.55
N MET A 54 25.40 -25.18 3.13
CA MET A 54 24.17 -25.71 2.51
C MET A 54 23.07 -24.65 2.53
N ASP A 55 22.24 -24.63 1.49
CA ASP A 55 21.05 -23.79 1.42
C ASP A 55 19.94 -24.37 2.30
N PHE A 56 19.10 -23.50 2.85
CA PHE A 56 17.91 -23.94 3.58
C PHE A 56 16.87 -24.56 2.63
N PRO A 57 16.08 -25.55 3.10
CA PRO A 57 14.97 -26.09 2.34
C PRO A 57 13.81 -25.09 2.25
N GLU A 58 12.89 -25.32 1.31
CA GLU A 58 11.61 -24.62 1.28
C GLU A 58 10.73 -25.05 2.46
N ILE A 59 10.03 -24.10 3.08
CA ILE A 59 9.10 -24.31 4.18
C ILE A 59 7.69 -24.04 3.65
N SER A 60 6.82 -25.04 3.70
CA SER A 60 5.43 -24.95 3.26
C SER A 60 4.47 -24.69 4.41
N GLY A 61 3.34 -24.04 4.14
CA GLY A 61 2.30 -23.84 5.15
C GLY A 61 2.62 -22.72 6.14
N VAL A 62 3.53 -21.83 5.79
CA VAL A 62 3.98 -20.73 6.64
C VAL A 62 2.90 -19.66 6.71
N PRO A 63 2.29 -19.38 7.88
CA PRO A 63 1.32 -18.30 8.00
C PRO A 63 1.97 -16.95 7.69
N VAL A 64 1.24 -16.10 6.97
CA VAL A 64 1.69 -14.75 6.60
C VAL A 64 1.02 -13.70 7.47
N MET A 65 1.82 -12.82 8.07
CA MET A 65 1.34 -11.72 8.90
C MET A 65 0.94 -10.52 8.03
N PHE A 66 -0.31 -10.08 8.19
CA PHE A 66 -0.84 -8.86 7.59
C PHE A 66 -1.35 -7.90 8.67
N PRO A 67 -1.29 -6.57 8.43
CA PRO A 67 -2.02 -5.59 9.24
C PRO A 67 -3.53 -5.79 9.05
N GLN A 68 -4.15 -6.53 9.96
CA GLN A 68 -5.57 -6.83 9.92
C GLN A 68 -6.18 -7.07 11.30
N SER A 69 -7.49 -6.83 11.37
CA SER A 69 -8.38 -7.28 12.45
C SER A 69 -9.35 -8.32 11.89
N LYS A 70 -10.30 -8.77 12.71
CA LYS A 70 -11.36 -9.68 12.26
C LYS A 70 -12.19 -9.12 11.09
N ASN A 71 -12.32 -7.80 10.97
CA ASN A 71 -13.27 -7.16 10.03
C ASN A 71 -12.62 -6.16 9.07
N VAL A 72 -11.34 -5.83 9.24
CA VAL A 72 -10.64 -4.78 8.47
C VAL A 72 -9.23 -5.23 8.18
N THR A 73 -8.80 -5.13 6.92
CA THR A 73 -7.50 -5.63 6.43
C THR A 73 -6.88 -4.60 5.48
N ILE A 74 -5.58 -4.32 5.65
CA ILE A 74 -4.77 -3.71 4.60
C ILE A 74 -4.19 -4.85 3.77
N ALA A 75 -4.76 -5.11 2.60
CA ALA A 75 -4.37 -6.21 1.73
C ALA A 75 -3.57 -5.73 0.51
N TRP A 76 -2.55 -6.50 0.14
CA TRP A 76 -1.81 -6.34 -1.10
C TRP A 76 -1.42 -7.73 -1.63
N PRO A 77 -1.20 -7.88 -2.94
CA PRO A 77 -0.84 -9.18 -3.50
C PRO A 77 0.55 -9.60 -3.03
N ILE A 78 0.64 -10.84 -2.55
CA ILE A 78 1.92 -11.54 -2.35
C ILE A 78 2.15 -12.45 -3.56
N LYS A 79 3.35 -12.37 -4.14
CA LYS A 79 3.73 -13.11 -5.34
C LYS A 79 5.07 -13.82 -5.16
N LYS A 80 5.31 -14.80 -6.03
CA LYS A 80 6.60 -15.47 -6.13
C LYS A 80 7.71 -14.43 -6.38
N GLY A 81 8.77 -14.50 -5.58
CA GLY A 81 9.90 -13.59 -5.63
C GLY A 81 9.83 -12.42 -4.65
N ASP A 82 8.69 -12.20 -3.98
CA ASP A 82 8.62 -11.19 -2.93
C ASP A 82 9.48 -11.59 -1.73
N GLY A 83 10.13 -10.60 -1.11
CA GLY A 83 10.94 -10.82 0.08
C GLY A 83 10.10 -10.82 1.37
N CYS A 84 10.55 -11.56 2.38
CA CYS A 84 9.93 -11.62 3.70
C CYS A 84 10.97 -11.79 4.82
N LEU A 85 10.60 -11.42 6.04
CA LEU A 85 11.27 -11.82 7.26
C LEU A 85 10.56 -13.07 7.79
N LEU A 86 11.31 -14.14 8.00
CA LEU A 86 10.85 -15.33 8.71
C LEU A 86 11.17 -15.15 10.18
N VAL A 87 10.19 -15.35 11.04
CA VAL A 87 10.36 -15.42 12.50
C VAL A 87 9.99 -16.82 12.94
N PHE A 88 10.86 -17.48 13.70
CA PHE A 88 10.66 -18.85 14.16
C PHE A 88 10.13 -18.85 15.59
N SER A 89 9.02 -19.55 15.80
CA SER A 89 8.30 -19.55 17.06
C SER A 89 8.96 -20.47 18.08
N GLU A 90 8.87 -20.11 19.37
CA GLU A 90 9.35 -20.95 20.47
C GLU A 90 8.59 -22.29 20.53
N GLN A 91 7.31 -22.29 20.18
CA GLN A 91 6.43 -23.47 20.20
C GLN A 91 5.93 -23.81 18.80
N ALA A 92 5.44 -25.04 18.65
CA ALA A 92 4.76 -25.49 17.44
C ALA A 92 3.49 -24.64 17.18
N LEU A 93 3.25 -24.31 15.91
CA LEU A 93 2.12 -23.46 15.51
C LEU A 93 0.81 -24.24 15.34
N ASP A 94 0.85 -25.57 15.32
CA ASP A 94 -0.31 -26.45 15.06
C ASP A 94 -1.50 -26.21 15.98
N TYR A 95 -1.25 -25.97 17.27
CA TYR A 95 -2.32 -25.71 18.22
C TYR A 95 -3.03 -24.39 17.91
N TRP A 96 -2.29 -23.34 17.57
CA TRP A 96 -2.87 -22.05 17.22
C TRP A 96 -3.58 -22.10 15.85
N MET A 97 -2.99 -22.77 14.86
CA MET A 97 -3.55 -22.83 13.49
C MET A 97 -4.75 -23.78 13.39
N TYR A 98 -4.69 -24.91 14.08
CA TYR A 98 -5.61 -26.04 13.85
C TYR A 98 -6.25 -26.61 15.13
N GLY A 99 -5.91 -26.09 16.31
CA GLY A 99 -6.42 -26.59 17.59
C GLY A 99 -5.90 -27.98 17.94
N LYS A 100 -4.77 -28.41 17.35
CA LYS A 100 -4.20 -29.75 17.54
C LYS A 100 -2.95 -29.69 18.41
N GLU A 101 -2.90 -30.53 19.43
CA GLU A 101 -1.69 -30.75 20.21
C GLU A 101 -0.70 -31.61 19.40
N THR A 102 0.58 -31.31 19.54
CA THR A 102 1.69 -32.06 18.92
C THR A 102 2.58 -32.62 20.00
N ASP A 103 2.84 -33.94 19.94
CA ASP A 103 3.75 -34.60 20.88
C ASP A 103 5.21 -34.16 20.70
N THR A 104 5.56 -33.68 19.50
CA THR A 104 6.92 -33.26 19.17
C THR A 104 7.18 -31.82 19.62
N LYS A 105 8.14 -31.64 20.52
CA LYS A 105 8.54 -30.34 21.06
C LYS A 105 9.66 -29.72 20.21
N LEU A 106 9.32 -29.26 19.00
CA LEU A 106 10.24 -28.62 18.06
C LEU A 106 10.37 -27.12 18.34
N ARG A 107 11.09 -26.76 19.40
CA ARG A 107 11.28 -25.35 19.77
C ARG A 107 12.20 -24.65 18.78
N PHE A 108 11.84 -23.45 18.34
CA PHE A 108 12.67 -22.63 17.42
C PHE A 108 13.02 -23.35 16.11
N ASP A 109 12.16 -24.26 15.67
CA ASP A 109 12.38 -25.06 14.47
C ASP A 109 11.96 -24.34 13.19
N LEU A 110 12.60 -24.68 12.07
CA LEU A 110 12.32 -24.10 10.76
C LEU A 110 10.85 -24.25 10.34
N THR A 111 10.18 -25.33 10.74
CA THR A 111 8.77 -25.59 10.41
C THR A 111 7.80 -24.65 11.14
N ASN A 112 8.25 -23.99 12.22
CA ASN A 112 7.45 -23.09 13.04
C ASN A 112 7.64 -21.61 12.65
N ALA A 113 7.85 -21.38 11.35
CA ALA A 113 8.06 -20.06 10.79
C ALA A 113 6.75 -19.28 10.65
N ILE A 114 6.83 -17.96 10.83
CA ILE A 114 5.82 -16.97 10.47
C ILE A 114 6.50 -16.01 9.48
N ALA A 115 5.84 -15.74 8.35
CA ALA A 115 6.36 -14.81 7.35
C ALA A 115 5.79 -13.41 7.56
N ILE A 116 6.67 -12.41 7.71
CA ILE A 116 6.33 -10.99 7.66
C ILE A 116 6.79 -10.47 6.29
N PRO A 117 5.86 -10.15 5.38
CA PRO A 117 6.23 -9.77 4.01
C PRO A 117 6.94 -8.41 3.96
N ASN A 118 7.53 -8.12 2.80
CA ASN A 118 8.17 -6.85 2.44
C ASN A 118 9.55 -6.59 3.06
N LEU A 119 10.28 -7.62 3.47
CA LEU A 119 11.72 -7.50 3.75
C LEU A 119 12.50 -7.68 2.43
N THR A 120 13.03 -6.60 1.90
CA THR A 120 13.82 -6.59 0.66
C THR A 120 15.16 -5.89 0.88
N SER A 121 16.19 -6.29 0.14
CA SER A 121 17.41 -5.50 0.03
C SER A 121 17.20 -4.37 -0.98
N GLY A 122 17.74 -3.18 -0.67
CA GLY A 122 17.63 -2.01 -1.54
C GLY A 122 16.46 -1.07 -1.20
N GLY A 123 16.48 0.12 -1.81
CA GLY A 123 15.48 1.16 -1.59
C GLY A 123 14.21 0.95 -2.41
N ASN A 124 13.12 1.57 -1.96
CA ASN A 124 11.84 1.63 -2.67
C ASN A 124 11.55 3.10 -3.04
N SER A 125 11.18 3.36 -4.29
CA SER A 125 10.93 4.73 -4.78
C SER A 125 9.75 5.42 -4.08
N THR A 126 8.72 4.65 -3.68
CA THR A 126 7.57 5.15 -2.91
C THR A 126 7.99 5.45 -1.47
N MET A 127 8.84 4.61 -0.87
CA MET A 127 9.41 4.89 0.45
C MET A 127 10.30 6.14 0.41
N LYS A 128 11.13 6.30 -0.62
CA LYS A 128 11.93 7.52 -0.80
C LYS A 128 11.04 8.75 -0.89
N LEU A 129 9.98 8.70 -1.70
CA LEU A 129 9.01 9.79 -1.82
C LEU A 129 8.32 10.11 -0.47
N ALA A 130 7.97 9.09 0.31
CA ALA A 130 7.38 9.26 1.64
C ALA A 130 8.35 10.01 2.58
N CYS A 131 9.63 9.63 2.58
CA CYS A 131 10.66 10.30 3.37
C CYS A 131 10.97 11.72 2.90
N ASP A 132 11.02 11.94 1.58
CA ASP A 132 11.36 13.25 1.00
C ASP A 132 10.26 14.30 1.25
N GLU A 133 8.99 13.87 1.37
CA GLU A 133 7.82 14.76 1.42
C GLU A 133 7.05 14.71 2.76
N ASP A 134 7.59 14.06 3.79
CA ASP A 134 6.89 13.79 5.06
C ASP A 134 5.48 13.22 4.83
N ALA A 135 5.39 12.19 3.98
CA ALA A 135 4.13 11.73 3.40
C ALA A 135 3.77 10.30 3.79
N VAL A 136 2.46 10.03 3.83
CA VAL A 136 1.94 8.67 3.62
C VAL A 136 1.77 8.47 2.11
N ALA A 137 2.48 7.50 1.54
CA ALA A 137 2.44 7.21 0.11
C ALA A 137 2.11 5.73 -0.16
N ILE A 138 1.14 5.49 -1.03
CA ILE A 138 0.72 4.17 -1.49
C ILE A 138 0.84 4.16 -3.01
N ALA A 139 1.49 3.14 -3.57
CA ALA A 139 1.71 3.04 -5.01
C ALA A 139 1.42 1.63 -5.55
N ALA A 140 0.80 1.58 -6.72
CA ALA A 140 0.64 0.40 -7.56
C ALA A 140 1.09 0.75 -8.98
N GLY A 141 2.38 0.56 -9.24
CA GLY A 141 3.03 1.08 -10.45
C GLY A 141 2.92 2.61 -10.52
N ASP A 142 2.29 3.12 -11.57
CA ASP A 142 2.09 4.55 -11.79
C ASP A 142 0.87 5.13 -11.05
N THR A 143 0.01 4.27 -10.50
CA THR A 143 -1.12 4.72 -9.66
C THR A 143 -0.62 5.03 -8.26
N LYS A 144 -0.86 6.24 -7.76
CA LYS A 144 -0.32 6.72 -6.49
C LYS A 144 -1.37 7.47 -5.68
N ALA A 145 -1.45 7.17 -4.39
CA ALA A 145 -2.10 8.01 -3.39
C ALA A 145 -1.03 8.56 -2.45
N LYS A 146 -1.04 9.87 -2.21
CA LYS A 146 -0.07 10.57 -1.39
C LYS A 146 -0.79 11.56 -0.48
N ILE A 147 -0.49 11.52 0.80
CA ILE A 147 -0.99 12.48 1.79
C ILE A 147 0.22 13.10 2.48
N THR A 148 0.33 14.41 2.41
CA THR A 148 1.31 15.24 3.13
C THR A 148 0.56 16.14 4.12
N PRO A 149 1.26 16.86 5.01
CA PRO A 149 0.61 17.86 5.87
C PRO A 149 -0.12 18.98 5.11
N LYS A 150 0.17 19.17 3.82
CA LYS A 150 -0.37 20.26 2.99
C LYS A 150 -1.36 19.78 1.93
N THR A 151 -1.23 18.55 1.46
CA THR A 151 -1.95 18.08 0.27
C THR A 151 -2.36 16.61 0.40
N ALA A 152 -3.56 16.28 -0.05
CA ALA A 152 -3.94 14.89 -0.34
C ALA A 152 -4.15 14.72 -1.84
N GLU A 153 -3.52 13.72 -2.44
CA GLU A 153 -3.40 13.60 -3.88
C GLU A 153 -3.56 12.13 -4.33
N LEU A 154 -4.38 11.90 -5.36
CA LEU A 154 -4.56 10.60 -6.02
C LEU A 154 -4.28 10.77 -7.52
N THR A 155 -3.40 9.95 -8.07
CA THR A 155 -2.97 10.00 -9.48
C THR A 155 -3.15 8.64 -10.14
N LEU A 156 -3.86 8.61 -11.28
CA LEU A 156 -4.12 7.44 -12.13
C LEU A 156 -3.89 7.84 -13.59
N GLY A 157 -2.67 7.68 -14.10
CA GLY A 157 -2.33 8.11 -15.47
C GLY A 157 -2.58 9.61 -15.66
N SER A 158 -3.47 9.99 -16.57
CA SER A 158 -3.86 11.38 -16.81
C SER A 158 -4.96 11.91 -15.87
N ALA A 159 -5.51 11.06 -15.01
CA ALA A 159 -6.51 11.45 -14.02
C ALA A 159 -5.84 11.78 -12.69
N LYS A 160 -6.29 12.86 -12.05
CA LYS A 160 -5.74 13.35 -10.80
C LYS A 160 -6.82 13.98 -9.92
N VAL A 161 -6.80 13.66 -8.64
CA VAL A 161 -7.55 14.38 -7.60
C VAL A 161 -6.55 15.00 -6.66
N LYS A 162 -6.69 16.29 -6.38
CA LYS A 162 -5.81 17.02 -5.47
C LYS A 162 -6.65 17.85 -4.51
N VAL A 163 -6.34 17.74 -3.22
CA VAL A 163 -6.96 18.51 -2.15
C VAL A 163 -5.87 19.32 -1.46
N GLU A 164 -6.08 20.62 -1.38
CA GLU A 164 -5.27 21.62 -0.70
C GLU A 164 -6.20 22.50 0.16
N PRO A 165 -5.68 23.27 1.13
CA PRO A 165 -6.52 24.01 2.08
C PRO A 165 -7.58 24.93 1.45
N SER A 166 -7.29 25.47 0.26
CA SER A 166 -8.17 26.41 -0.45
C SER A 166 -8.55 25.94 -1.86
N LEU A 167 -8.28 24.67 -2.20
CA LEU A 167 -8.53 24.14 -3.54
C LEU A 167 -8.79 22.64 -3.49
N VAL A 168 -9.93 22.22 -4.05
CA VAL A 168 -10.18 20.82 -4.40
C VAL A 168 -10.27 20.74 -5.91
N GLN A 169 -9.39 19.96 -6.53
CA GLN A 169 -9.28 19.86 -7.97
C GLN A 169 -9.39 18.42 -8.45
N VAL A 170 -10.22 18.19 -9.46
CA VAL A 170 -10.28 16.95 -10.24
C VAL A 170 -9.86 17.27 -11.67
N THR A 171 -8.89 16.53 -12.19
CA THR A 171 -8.35 16.70 -13.53
C THR A 171 -8.37 15.38 -14.28
N VAL A 172 -8.82 15.40 -15.53
CA VAL A 172 -8.74 14.27 -16.47
C VAL A 172 -8.28 14.79 -17.82
N GLY A 173 -7.01 14.58 -18.15
CA GLY A 173 -6.39 15.18 -19.34
C GLY A 173 -6.50 16.71 -19.28
N GLY A 174 -7.16 17.32 -20.26
CA GLY A 174 -7.38 18.78 -20.32
C GLY A 174 -8.63 19.29 -19.61
N THR A 175 -9.48 18.41 -19.06
CA THR A 175 -10.70 18.83 -18.33
C THR A 175 -10.40 18.97 -16.85
N VAL A 176 -10.81 20.09 -16.25
CA VAL A 176 -10.57 20.41 -14.84
C VAL A 176 -11.86 20.89 -14.17
N LEU A 177 -12.15 20.34 -13.00
CA LEU A 177 -13.12 20.87 -12.05
C LEU A 177 -12.34 21.34 -10.82
N ALA A 178 -12.39 22.64 -10.53
CA ALA A 178 -11.70 23.27 -9.40
C ALA A 178 -12.72 23.93 -8.48
N ILE A 179 -12.67 23.60 -7.19
CA ILE A 179 -13.52 24.17 -6.15
C ILE A 179 -12.63 24.98 -5.23
N SER A 180 -12.96 26.26 -5.07
CA SER A 180 -12.27 27.21 -4.21
C SER A 180 -13.27 27.97 -3.34
N PRO A 181 -12.82 28.83 -2.40
CA PRO A 181 -13.71 29.73 -1.68
C PRO A 181 -14.53 30.68 -2.59
N ASP A 182 -14.03 30.96 -3.80
CA ASP A 182 -14.67 31.87 -4.76
C ASP A 182 -15.74 31.18 -5.62
N GLY A 183 -15.81 29.84 -5.57
CA GLY A 183 -16.82 29.06 -6.28
C GLY A 183 -16.26 27.83 -6.98
N VAL A 184 -16.85 27.50 -8.12
CA VAL A 184 -16.53 26.30 -8.91
C VAL A 184 -16.16 26.71 -10.33
N ASP A 185 -14.90 26.44 -10.70
CA ASP A 185 -14.38 26.63 -12.04
C ASP A 185 -14.36 25.32 -12.81
N ILE A 186 -14.88 25.35 -14.04
CA ILE A 186 -14.87 24.20 -14.95
C ILE A 186 -14.12 24.60 -16.22
N THR A 187 -12.94 23.99 -16.41
CA THR A 187 -12.22 24.06 -17.68
C THR A 187 -12.58 22.86 -18.53
N GLY A 188 -13.16 23.11 -19.70
CA GLY A 188 -13.58 22.09 -20.65
C GLY A 188 -15.06 22.20 -21.02
N LYS A 189 -15.59 21.15 -21.65
CA LYS A 189 -17.01 21.08 -21.99
C LYS A 189 -17.82 20.63 -20.78
N LEU A 190 -18.88 21.37 -20.44
CA LEU A 190 -19.90 20.96 -19.48
C LEU A 190 -21.15 20.51 -20.23
N THR A 191 -21.63 19.30 -19.96
CA THR A 191 -22.92 18.80 -20.45
C THR A 191 -23.76 18.36 -19.26
N VAL A 192 -24.92 19.00 -19.07
CA VAL A 192 -25.88 18.67 -18.00
C VAL A 192 -27.11 18.04 -18.63
N LYS A 193 -27.42 16.79 -18.27
CA LYS A 193 -28.57 16.04 -18.83
C LYS A 193 -29.89 16.28 -18.07
N GLY A 194 -29.89 17.18 -17.11
CA GLY A 194 -31.06 17.60 -16.34
C GLY A 194 -31.25 19.12 -16.40
N GLY A 195 -32.29 19.62 -15.73
CA GLY A 195 -32.52 21.06 -15.61
C GLY A 195 -31.45 21.74 -14.74
N ILE A 196 -31.19 23.02 -15.04
CA ILE A 196 -30.37 23.90 -14.23
C ILE A 196 -31.28 25.03 -13.73
N THR A 197 -31.39 25.19 -12.41
CA THR A 197 -32.08 26.33 -11.80
C THR A 197 -31.03 27.32 -11.30
N ALA A 198 -30.90 28.45 -11.98
CA ALA A 198 -30.07 29.58 -11.53
C ALA A 198 -30.92 30.54 -10.70
N ARG A 199 -30.38 30.98 -9.55
CA ARG A 199 -31.04 32.01 -8.70
C ARG A 199 -30.74 33.42 -9.19
N ASP A 200 -29.52 33.61 -9.69
CA ASP A 200 -29.04 34.84 -10.29
C ASP A 200 -28.93 34.66 -11.82
N ASP A 201 -28.38 35.68 -12.49
CA ASP A 201 -28.21 35.71 -13.93
C ASP A 201 -27.17 34.68 -14.43
N VAL A 202 -27.39 34.13 -15.63
CA VAL A 202 -26.42 33.29 -16.34
C VAL A 202 -25.78 34.14 -17.43
N LYS A 203 -24.46 34.30 -17.39
CA LYS A 203 -23.76 35.18 -18.34
C LYS A 203 -22.86 34.39 -19.29
N ALA A 204 -22.99 34.68 -20.59
CA ALA A 204 -22.15 34.15 -21.66
C ALA A 204 -21.11 35.19 -22.13
N SER A 205 -20.18 34.76 -22.99
CA SER A 205 -19.16 35.63 -23.62
C SER A 205 -18.35 36.43 -22.60
N ASN A 206 -17.71 35.73 -21.66
CA ASN A 206 -16.91 36.32 -20.57
C ASN A 206 -17.69 37.36 -19.74
N GLY A 207 -18.98 37.11 -19.51
CA GLY A 207 -19.81 37.96 -18.65
C GLY A 207 -20.55 39.09 -19.37
N SER A 208 -20.36 39.26 -20.69
CA SER A 208 -20.94 40.38 -21.45
C SER A 208 -22.40 40.17 -21.87
N ILE A 209 -22.85 38.92 -22.01
CA ILE A 209 -24.23 38.61 -22.45
C ILE A 209 -25.00 37.99 -21.30
N SER A 210 -26.01 38.71 -20.81
CA SER A 210 -26.91 38.29 -19.72
C SER A 210 -28.06 37.44 -20.26
N LEU A 211 -28.29 36.24 -19.71
CA LEU A 211 -29.48 35.45 -20.05
C LEU A 211 -30.75 36.19 -19.65
N ALA A 212 -30.77 36.85 -18.48
CA ALA A 212 -31.94 37.58 -17.99
C ALA A 212 -32.21 38.91 -18.72
N ASN A 213 -31.21 39.51 -19.37
CA ASN A 213 -31.32 40.86 -19.93
C ASN A 213 -30.94 40.99 -21.42
N HIS A 214 -30.58 39.91 -22.11
CA HIS A 214 -30.21 39.99 -23.52
C HIS A 214 -31.37 40.50 -24.39
N VAL A 215 -31.01 41.23 -25.45
CA VAL A 215 -31.93 41.73 -26.47
C VAL A 215 -31.32 41.46 -27.84
N HIS A 216 -32.18 41.37 -28.86
CA HIS A 216 -31.78 41.17 -30.25
C HIS A 216 -32.16 42.38 -31.10
N ARG A 217 -31.45 42.58 -32.22
CA ARG A 217 -31.81 43.60 -33.21
C ARG A 217 -32.96 43.08 -34.07
N GLY A 218 -34.05 43.83 -34.13
CA GLY A 218 -35.21 43.56 -34.97
C GLY A 218 -34.99 43.98 -36.43
N ASP A 219 -35.82 43.43 -37.31
CA ASP A 219 -35.85 43.71 -38.76
C ASP A 219 -36.18 45.16 -39.11
N SER A 220 -36.97 45.81 -38.25
CA SER A 220 -37.38 47.21 -38.35
C SER A 220 -36.37 48.18 -37.73
N GLY A 221 -35.19 47.69 -37.32
CA GLY A 221 -34.08 48.50 -36.80
C GLY A 221 -34.09 48.78 -35.29
N GLY A 222 -35.18 48.46 -34.58
CA GLY A 222 -35.26 48.52 -33.11
C GLY A 222 -34.65 47.31 -32.39
N MET A 223 -34.64 47.31 -31.06
CA MET A 223 -34.26 46.15 -30.24
C MET A 223 -35.49 45.43 -29.71
N THR A 224 -35.40 44.13 -29.47
CA THR A 224 -36.46 43.35 -28.78
C THR A 224 -36.61 43.77 -27.31
N GLY A 225 -37.72 43.37 -26.67
CA GLY A 225 -37.82 43.36 -25.21
C GLY A 225 -36.91 42.30 -24.56
N LYS A 226 -36.79 42.35 -23.23
CA LYS A 226 -36.06 41.35 -22.43
C LYS A 226 -36.88 40.03 -22.32
N PRO A 227 -36.23 38.89 -22.02
CA PRO A 227 -36.92 37.65 -21.67
C PRO A 227 -37.91 37.82 -20.51
N GLN A 228 -39.01 37.05 -20.52
CA GLN A 228 -40.03 37.01 -19.47
C GLN A 228 -39.66 36.04 -18.36
#